data_AF-A0A1R0GFV2-F1
#
_entry.id   AF-A0A1R0GFV2-F1
#
_cell.length_a   1.000
_cell.length_b   1.000
_cell.length_c   1.000
_cell.angle_alpha   90.00
_cell.angle_beta   90.00
_cell.angle_gamma   90.00
#
_symmetry.space_group_name_H-M   'P 1'
#
loop_
_entity.id
_entity.type
_entity.pdbx_description
1 polymer ?
#
loop_
_entity_poly.entity_id
_entity_poly.type
_entity_poly.pdbx_seq_one_letter_code
_entity_poly.pdbx_strand_id
1 'polypeptide(L)'
;MSNFFESILEPKIYRVFRELGYNRLLSLELARLCTRIRHFGNPSMPKEKKLLKKFPYRKSRFIGHVPQGAATSPLLANIVSRGLDASIREFSRTMNITYTRYADDLIFSSKSKFDRQGAHSLVKDLYELIKAHGYWPNLTKTKVSPPGARKIVLGLLVDGRTPRLTKEFKSEIKTHIHFITRPDVGIAKHMLNRGFDSTAGLRNFLYGKLSFAAHVEPLWAAKMRSKLDQVNWPKR
;
A
#
# COMPACT_ATOMS: atom_id res chain seq x y z
N MET A 1 -4.81 4.01 5.15
CA MET A 1 -5.74 3.98 6.32
C MET A 1 -4.91 3.77 7.59
N SER A 2 -5.52 3.68 8.78
CA SER A 2 -4.79 3.26 10.00
C SER A 2 -5.06 1.79 10.30
N ASN A 3 -4.00 1.00 10.52
CA ASN A 3 -4.09 -0.42 10.89
C ASN A 3 -5.04 -1.21 9.97
N PHE A 4 -4.83 -1.11 8.65
CA PHE A 4 -5.75 -1.61 7.64
C PHE A 4 -6.10 -3.10 7.81
N PHE A 5 -5.09 -3.97 7.87
CA PHE A 5 -5.33 -5.40 8.06
C PHE A 5 -6.03 -5.70 9.38
N GLU A 6 -5.70 -4.95 10.44
CA GLU A 6 -6.25 -5.18 11.77
C GLU A 6 -7.65 -4.60 11.98
N SER A 7 -8.08 -3.71 11.08
CA SER A 7 -9.48 -3.27 10.98
C SER A 7 -10.37 -4.33 10.31
N ILE A 8 -9.79 -5.34 9.65
CA ILE A 8 -10.53 -6.43 9.00
C ILE A 8 -10.67 -7.59 9.98
N LEU A 9 -11.86 -7.67 10.58
CA LEU A 9 -12.17 -8.65 11.61
C LEU A 9 -12.64 -9.98 11.02
N GLU A 10 -12.44 -11.07 11.77
CA GLU A 10 -12.83 -12.44 11.44
C GLU A 10 -14.29 -12.57 10.94
N PRO A 11 -15.31 -11.87 11.50
CA PRO A 11 -16.66 -11.92 10.96
C PRO A 11 -16.78 -11.47 9.50
N LYS A 12 -15.95 -10.51 9.05
CA LYS A 12 -15.92 -10.09 7.64
C LYS A 12 -15.33 -11.19 6.77
N ILE A 13 -14.29 -11.88 7.24
CA ILE A 13 -13.66 -13.01 6.53
C ILE A 13 -14.62 -14.21 6.44
N TYR A 14 -15.31 -14.51 7.54
CA TYR A 14 -16.36 -15.53 7.54
C TYR A 14 -17.43 -15.23 6.48
N ARG A 15 -17.89 -13.97 6.37
CA ARG A 15 -18.88 -13.58 5.35
C ARG A 15 -18.35 -13.80 3.93
N VAL A 16 -17.09 -13.48 3.67
CA VAL A 16 -16.46 -13.76 2.37
C VAL A 16 -16.56 -15.25 2.03
N PHE A 17 -16.20 -16.16 2.94
CA PHE A 17 -16.32 -17.59 2.67
C PHE A 17 -17.78 -18.05 2.53
N ARG A 18 -18.72 -17.43 3.27
CA ARG A 18 -20.15 -17.71 3.08
C ARG A 18 -20.67 -17.29 1.72
N GLU A 19 -20.24 -16.14 1.23
CA GLU A 19 -20.59 -15.61 -0.10
C GLU A 19 -19.96 -16.44 -1.23
N LEU A 20 -18.81 -17.07 -0.98
CA LEU A 20 -18.19 -18.03 -1.88
C LEU A 20 -18.89 -19.41 -1.90
N GLY A 21 -19.92 -19.63 -1.07
CA GLY A 21 -20.72 -20.85 -1.07
C GLY A 21 -20.31 -21.92 -0.05
N TYR A 22 -19.29 -21.68 0.78
CA TYR A 22 -18.88 -22.64 1.81
C TYR A 22 -19.94 -22.79 2.91
N ASN A 23 -20.07 -23.99 3.49
CA ASN A 23 -21.00 -24.24 4.59
C ASN A 23 -20.62 -23.45 5.87
N ARG A 24 -21.52 -23.38 6.85
CA ARG A 24 -21.35 -22.53 8.04
C ARG A 24 -20.10 -22.88 8.86
N LEU A 25 -19.81 -24.17 9.03
CA LEU A 25 -18.68 -24.64 9.83
C LEU A 25 -17.36 -24.40 9.10
N LEU A 26 -17.27 -24.79 7.82
CA LEU A 26 -16.06 -24.58 7.00
C LEU A 26 -15.74 -23.10 6.85
N SER A 27 -16.72 -22.22 6.65
CA SER A 27 -16.47 -20.77 6.62
C SER A 27 -15.89 -20.25 7.93
N LEU A 28 -16.27 -20.83 9.08
CA LEU A 28 -15.71 -20.45 10.37
C LEU A 28 -14.26 -20.94 10.50
N GLU A 29 -14.00 -22.21 10.20
CA GLU A 29 -12.66 -22.79 10.32
C GLU A 29 -11.67 -22.07 9.38
N LEU A 30 -12.06 -21.84 8.12
CA LEU A 30 -11.24 -21.09 7.16
C LEU A 30 -11.00 -19.64 7.61
N ALA A 31 -12.01 -18.97 8.17
CA ALA A 31 -11.83 -17.62 8.70
C ALA A 31 -10.82 -17.59 9.86
N ARG A 32 -10.85 -18.60 10.74
CA ARG A 32 -9.90 -18.73 11.86
C ARG A 32 -8.49 -19.06 11.41
N LEU A 33 -8.33 -19.87 10.37
CA LEU A 33 -7.02 -20.12 9.76
C LEU A 33 -6.43 -18.85 9.12
N CYS A 34 -7.28 -17.98 8.59
CA CYS A 34 -6.87 -16.73 7.94
C CYS A 34 -6.75 -15.54 8.91
N THR A 35 -7.05 -15.71 10.19
CA THR A 35 -7.02 -14.63 11.18
C THR A 35 -6.19 -15.00 12.39
N ARG A 36 -5.74 -13.98 13.13
CA ARG A 36 -5.06 -14.17 14.42
C ARG A 36 -5.72 -13.34 15.50
N ILE A 37 -5.66 -13.83 16.73
CA ILE A 37 -6.13 -13.10 17.90
C ILE A 37 -5.03 -12.13 18.36
N ARG A 38 -5.40 -10.90 18.70
CA ARG A 38 -4.52 -9.97 19.41
C ARG A 38 -4.60 -10.22 20.91
N HIS A 39 -3.46 -10.29 21.57
CA HIS A 39 -3.39 -10.38 23.04
C HIS A 39 -3.69 -9.03 23.72
N PHE A 40 -3.49 -7.90 23.04
CA PHE A 40 -3.74 -6.54 23.54
C PHE A 40 -4.26 -5.60 22.44
N GLY A 41 -5.06 -4.60 22.82
CA GLY A 41 -5.55 -3.55 21.91
C GLY A 41 -6.59 -4.04 20.90
N ASN A 42 -7.67 -4.65 21.40
CA ASN A 42 -8.82 -5.02 20.57
C ASN A 42 -9.34 -3.79 19.82
N PRO A 43 -9.64 -3.87 18.52
CA PRO A 43 -10.57 -2.91 17.93
C PRO A 43 -11.85 -3.02 18.74
N SER A 44 -12.33 -1.90 19.29
CA SER A 44 -13.58 -1.83 20.04
C SER A 44 -14.62 -2.66 19.29
N MET A 45 -15.07 -3.74 19.92
CA MET A 45 -16.11 -4.62 19.39
C MET A 45 -17.15 -3.73 18.73
N PRO A 46 -17.46 -3.90 17.42
CA PRO A 46 -18.52 -3.13 16.81
C PRO A 46 -19.76 -3.24 17.70
N LYS A 47 -20.54 -2.16 17.83
CA LYS A 47 -21.85 -2.18 18.51
C LYS A 47 -22.83 -3.19 17.90
N GLU A 48 -22.41 -4.04 16.97
CA GLU A 48 -23.10 -5.21 16.46
C GLU A 48 -23.05 -6.40 17.44
N LYS A 49 -23.50 -6.21 18.69
CA LYS A 49 -23.87 -7.32 19.59
C LYS A 49 -24.85 -8.29 18.92
N LYS A 50 -25.62 -7.83 17.92
CA LYS A 50 -26.55 -8.63 17.10
C LYS A 50 -25.84 -9.64 16.18
N LEU A 51 -24.62 -9.35 15.70
CA LEU A 51 -23.91 -10.26 14.80
C LEU A 51 -23.39 -11.50 15.53
N LEU A 52 -22.91 -11.35 16.76
CA LEU A 52 -22.42 -12.45 17.60
C LEU A 52 -23.47 -13.54 17.85
N LYS A 53 -24.77 -13.16 17.90
CA LYS A 53 -25.87 -14.12 18.06
C LYS A 53 -26.11 -15.00 16.82
N LYS A 54 -25.66 -14.59 15.63
CA LYS A 54 -25.86 -15.32 14.36
C LYS A 54 -24.67 -16.16 13.92
N PHE A 55 -23.54 -16.08 14.60
CA PHE A 55 -22.35 -16.86 14.23
C PHE A 55 -22.20 -18.10 15.12
N PRO A 56 -21.58 -19.19 14.63
CA PRO A 56 -21.36 -20.40 15.41
C PRO A 56 -20.28 -20.24 16.51
N TYR A 57 -20.05 -19.02 17.00
CA TYR A 57 -19.02 -18.72 17.98
C TYR A 57 -19.35 -19.36 19.33
N ARG A 58 -18.62 -20.41 19.68
CA ARG A 58 -18.58 -20.96 21.04
C ARG A 58 -17.88 -19.94 21.94
N LYS A 59 -18.64 -19.12 22.71
CA LYS A 59 -18.26 -18.22 23.84
C LYS A 59 -16.82 -17.65 23.90
N SER A 60 -16.12 -17.45 22.78
CA SER A 60 -14.79 -16.84 22.78
C SER A 60 -14.95 -15.34 22.97
N ARG A 61 -14.24 -14.78 23.95
CA ARG A 61 -14.25 -13.34 24.25
C ARG A 61 -13.40 -12.54 23.26
N PHE A 62 -12.66 -13.21 22.38
CA PHE A 62 -11.73 -12.62 21.44
C PHE A 62 -12.16 -12.84 19.99
N ILE A 63 -12.07 -11.79 19.18
CA ILE A 63 -12.33 -11.81 17.73
C ILE A 63 -10.99 -11.69 17.01
N GLY A 64 -10.71 -12.58 16.05
CA GLY A 64 -9.52 -12.51 15.21
C GLY A 64 -9.53 -11.34 14.22
N HIS A 65 -8.36 -10.99 13.70
CA HIS A 65 -8.19 -10.05 12.60
C HIS A 65 -7.22 -10.59 11.57
N VAL A 66 -7.21 -10.02 10.37
CA VAL A 66 -6.28 -10.42 9.30
C VAL A 66 -4.84 -10.08 9.70
N PRO A 67 -3.90 -11.04 9.72
CA PRO A 67 -2.50 -10.78 10.06
C PRO A 67 -1.77 -10.09 8.90
N GLN A 68 -0.80 -9.24 9.22
CA GLN A 68 0.17 -8.76 8.23
C GLN A 68 1.17 -9.90 7.94
N GLY A 69 1.43 -10.16 6.65
CA GLY A 69 2.42 -11.15 6.20
C GLY A 69 1.89 -12.54 5.83
N ALA A 70 0.62 -12.88 6.15
CA ALA A 70 0.05 -14.13 5.66
C ALA A 70 -0.30 -14.05 4.17
N ALA A 71 -0.07 -15.14 3.43
CA ALA A 71 -0.27 -15.20 1.99
C ALA A 71 -1.73 -14.92 1.56
N THR A 72 -2.70 -15.27 2.41
CA THR A 72 -4.14 -15.06 2.15
C THR A 72 -4.59 -13.62 2.43
N SER A 73 -3.86 -12.89 3.28
CA SER A 73 -4.27 -11.57 3.77
C SER A 73 -4.49 -10.53 2.69
N PRO A 74 -3.60 -10.34 1.68
CA PRO A 74 -3.78 -9.30 0.67
C PRO A 74 -5.06 -9.50 -0.16
N LEU A 75 -5.33 -10.75 -0.56
CA LEU A 75 -6.51 -11.07 -1.35
C LEU A 75 -7.80 -10.87 -0.55
N LEU A 76 -7.83 -11.41 0.68
CA LEU A 76 -8.98 -11.27 1.56
C LEU A 76 -9.27 -9.80 1.89
N ALA A 77 -8.23 -9.01 2.16
CA ALA A 77 -8.39 -7.58 2.42
C ALA A 77 -9.00 -6.85 1.22
N ASN A 78 -8.55 -7.16 0.01
CA ASN A 78 -9.12 -6.58 -1.21
C ASN A 78 -10.58 -6.97 -1.44
N ILE A 79 -10.95 -8.22 -1.17
CA ILE A 79 -12.35 -8.67 -1.29
C ILE A 79 -13.23 -7.93 -0.30
N VAL A 80 -12.82 -7.86 0.97
CA VAL A 80 -13.57 -7.18 2.03
C VAL A 80 -13.73 -5.68 1.74
N SER A 81 -12.72 -5.04 1.13
CA SER A 81 -12.80 -3.62 0.78
C SER A 81 -13.70 -3.31 -0.42
N ARG A 82 -14.25 -4.30 -1.14
CA ARG A 82 -15.11 -4.05 -2.31
C ARG A 82 -16.33 -3.20 -2.00
N GLY A 83 -16.97 -3.43 -0.84
CA GLY A 83 -18.13 -2.64 -0.41
C GLY A 83 -17.78 -1.16 -0.19
N LEU A 84 -16.66 -0.89 0.49
CA LEU A 84 -16.13 0.46 0.65
C LEU A 84 -15.79 1.08 -0.71
N ASP A 85 -15.09 0.34 -1.55
CA ASP A 85 -14.68 0.81 -2.88
C ASP A 85 -15.91 1.18 -3.74
N ALA A 86 -17.00 0.41 -3.66
CA ALA A 86 -18.24 0.72 -4.36
C ALA A 86 -18.86 2.04 -3.86
N SER A 87 -18.98 2.22 -2.54
CA SER A 87 -19.52 3.47 -1.97
C SER A 87 -18.65 4.68 -2.29
N ILE A 88 -17.31 4.54 -2.20
CA ILE A 88 -16.39 5.63 -2.53
C ILE A 88 -16.48 5.97 -4.01
N ARG A 89 -16.55 4.98 -4.91
CA ARG A 89 -16.70 5.24 -6.35
C ARG A 89 -17.96 6.02 -6.66
N GLU A 90 -19.08 5.65 -6.03
CA GLU A 90 -20.35 6.34 -6.21
C GLU A 90 -20.28 7.79 -5.69
N PHE A 91 -19.75 8.00 -4.48
CA PHE A 91 -19.49 9.33 -3.96
C PHE A 91 -18.59 10.16 -4.88
N SER A 92 -17.51 9.55 -5.39
CA SER A 92 -16.55 10.21 -6.27
C SER A 92 -17.18 10.58 -7.62
N ARG A 93 -18.10 9.76 -8.14
CA ARG A 93 -18.84 10.03 -9.38
C ARG A 93 -19.71 11.27 -9.22
N THR A 94 -20.45 11.38 -8.11
CA THR A 94 -21.30 12.55 -7.81
C THR A 94 -20.49 13.84 -7.68
N MET A 95 -19.27 13.75 -7.14
CA MET A 95 -18.39 14.90 -6.95
C MET A 95 -17.46 15.18 -8.15
N ASN A 96 -17.53 14.39 -9.23
CA ASN A 96 -16.61 14.44 -10.38
C ASN A 96 -15.11 14.31 -10.00
N ILE A 97 -14.81 13.25 -9.26
CA ILE A 97 -13.49 12.94 -8.70
C ILE A 97 -13.08 11.55 -9.13
N THR A 98 -11.79 11.39 -9.44
CA THR A 98 -11.19 10.10 -9.74
C THR A 98 -10.66 9.49 -8.45
N TYR A 99 -11.16 8.30 -8.12
CA TYR A 99 -10.71 7.49 -7.00
C TYR A 99 -9.79 6.36 -7.48
N THR A 100 -8.69 6.14 -6.76
CA THR A 100 -7.80 5.00 -6.97
C THR A 100 -7.36 4.46 -5.61
N ARG A 101 -7.35 3.13 -5.46
CA ARG A 101 -6.89 2.45 -4.25
C ARG A 101 -5.68 1.58 -4.54
N TYR A 102 -4.69 1.65 -3.66
CA TYR A 102 -3.59 0.69 -3.60
C TYR A 102 -3.45 0.18 -2.17
N ALA A 103 -3.83 -1.08 -1.93
CA ALA A 103 -3.97 -1.62 -0.58
C ALA A 103 -4.79 -0.70 0.33
N ASP A 104 -4.18 -0.05 1.31
CA ASP A 104 -4.82 0.87 2.25
C ASP A 104 -4.69 2.35 1.89
N ASP A 105 -3.89 2.66 0.86
CA ASP A 105 -3.74 4.01 0.32
C ASP A 105 -4.93 4.32 -0.59
N LEU A 106 -5.67 5.36 -0.22
CA LEU A 106 -6.77 5.91 -1.00
C LEU A 106 -6.32 7.22 -1.62
N ILE A 107 -6.40 7.32 -2.95
CA ILE A 107 -5.99 8.48 -3.71
C ILE A 107 -7.21 9.07 -4.41
N PHE A 108 -7.36 10.37 -4.27
CA PHE A 108 -8.44 11.15 -4.87
C PHE A 108 -7.82 12.27 -5.70
N SER A 109 -8.26 12.42 -6.94
CA SER A 109 -7.81 13.48 -7.84
C SER A 109 -8.99 14.08 -8.59
N SER A 110 -8.90 15.37 -8.91
CA SER A 110 -9.94 16.04 -9.70
C SER A 110 -9.32 17.04 -10.67
N LYS A 111 -10.02 17.27 -11.77
CA LYS A 111 -9.73 18.32 -12.75
C LYS A 111 -10.41 19.64 -12.40
N SER A 112 -11.46 19.59 -11.58
CA SER A 112 -12.18 20.78 -11.11
C SER A 112 -11.34 21.55 -10.09
N LYS A 113 -11.46 22.87 -10.09
CA LYS A 113 -10.84 23.69 -9.05
C LYS A 113 -11.62 23.49 -7.74
N PHE A 114 -10.89 23.17 -6.68
CA PHE A 114 -11.40 23.19 -5.31
C PHE A 114 -10.75 24.34 -4.56
N ASP A 115 -11.55 25.05 -3.78
CA ASP A 115 -11.02 25.88 -2.71
C ASP A 115 -10.61 25.00 -1.52
N ARG A 116 -9.90 25.58 -0.55
CA ARG A 116 -9.47 24.82 0.64
C ARG A 116 -10.67 24.27 1.42
N GLN A 117 -11.75 25.05 1.51
CA GLN A 117 -12.93 24.67 2.27
C GLN A 117 -13.64 23.46 1.67
N GLY A 118 -13.86 23.45 0.35
CA GLY A 118 -14.42 22.31 -0.36
C GLY A 118 -13.58 21.04 -0.24
N ALA A 119 -12.24 21.18 -0.28
CA ALA A 119 -11.35 20.04 -0.04
C ALA A 119 -11.46 19.49 1.39
N HIS A 120 -11.59 20.35 2.40
CA HIS A 120 -11.79 19.92 3.79
C HIS A 120 -13.13 19.22 4.00
N SER A 121 -14.22 19.76 3.42
CA SER A 121 -15.55 19.13 3.47
C SER A 121 -15.53 17.74 2.84
N LEU A 122 -14.92 17.61 1.66
CA LEU A 122 -14.76 16.32 1.00
C LEU A 122 -14.00 15.30 1.85
N VAL A 123 -12.89 15.72 2.48
CA VAL A 123 -12.11 14.82 3.34
C VAL A 123 -12.95 14.36 4.53
N LYS A 124 -13.78 15.24 5.10
CA LYS A 124 -14.71 14.90 6.18
C LYS A 124 -15.74 13.86 5.73
N ASP A 125 -16.38 14.07 4.59
CA ASP A 125 -17.38 13.13 4.04
C ASP A 125 -16.76 11.75 3.78
N LEU A 126 -15.55 11.73 3.20
CA LEU A 126 -14.80 10.49 2.98
C LEU A 126 -14.46 9.77 4.29
N TYR A 127 -14.11 10.51 5.36
CA TYR A 127 -13.86 9.90 6.67
C TYR A 127 -15.10 9.27 7.27
N GLU A 128 -16.25 9.92 7.14
CA GLU A 128 -17.53 9.35 7.59
C GLU A 128 -17.84 8.07 6.81
N LEU A 129 -17.63 8.07 5.50
CA LEU A 129 -17.82 6.91 4.65
C LEU A 129 -16.89 5.75 5.01
N ILE A 130 -15.60 6.02 5.23
CA ILE A 130 -14.61 5.02 5.66
C ILE A 130 -15.00 4.42 7.01
N LYS A 131 -15.41 5.26 7.97
CA LYS A 131 -15.86 4.81 9.30
C LYS A 131 -17.15 3.98 9.22
N ALA A 132 -18.09 4.33 8.35
CA ALA A 132 -19.33 3.58 8.13
C ALA A 132 -19.06 2.13 7.67
N HIS A 133 -17.98 1.90 6.90
CA HIS A 133 -17.53 0.57 6.50
C HIS A 133 -16.66 -0.15 7.54
N GLY A 134 -16.48 0.44 8.74
CA GLY A 134 -15.71 -0.13 9.84
C GLY A 134 -14.20 -0.03 9.67
N TYR A 135 -13.72 0.93 8.88
CA TYR A 135 -12.31 1.27 8.73
C TYR A 135 -11.97 2.56 9.49
N TRP A 136 -10.69 2.77 9.78
CA TRP A 136 -10.22 3.96 10.47
C TRP A 136 -9.36 4.84 9.54
N PRO A 137 -9.77 6.09 9.27
CA PRO A 137 -8.95 7.00 8.49
C PRO A 137 -7.69 7.37 9.27
N ASN A 138 -6.61 7.65 8.54
CA ASN A 138 -5.35 8.12 9.13
C ASN A 138 -5.26 9.64 9.01
N LEU A 139 -5.61 10.35 10.08
CA LEU A 139 -5.66 11.81 10.09
C LEU A 139 -4.29 12.44 9.87
N THR A 140 -3.22 11.83 10.40
CA THR A 140 -1.85 12.39 10.31
C THR A 140 -1.21 12.15 8.95
N LYS A 141 -1.58 11.07 8.26
CA LYS A 141 -1.08 10.77 6.91
C LYS A 141 -1.89 11.43 5.80
N THR A 142 -3.07 11.98 6.08
CA THR A 142 -3.91 12.60 5.06
C THR A 142 -3.30 13.92 4.61
N LYS A 143 -3.12 14.06 3.30
CA LYS A 143 -2.50 15.25 2.67
C LYS A 143 -3.37 15.72 1.52
N VAL A 144 -3.60 17.03 1.47
CA VAL A 144 -4.26 17.70 0.35
C VAL A 144 -3.18 18.50 -0.39
N SER A 145 -3.00 18.22 -1.69
CA SER A 145 -2.00 18.89 -2.51
C SER A 145 -2.66 19.79 -3.57
N PRO A 146 -2.34 21.10 -3.61
CA PRO A 146 -2.91 21.99 -4.60
C PRO A 146 -2.39 21.70 -6.03
N PRO A 147 -3.04 22.24 -7.08
CA PRO A 147 -2.64 21.98 -8.48
C PRO A 147 -1.17 22.28 -8.78
N GLY A 148 -0.60 23.36 -8.24
CA GLY A 148 0.80 23.74 -8.46
C GLY A 148 1.83 23.00 -7.58
N ALA A 149 1.40 22.19 -6.61
CA ALA A 149 2.34 21.49 -5.73
C ALA A 149 2.89 20.21 -6.38
N ARG A 150 4.10 19.83 -5.94
CA ARG A 150 4.72 18.52 -6.17
C ARG A 150 3.81 17.43 -5.59
N LYS A 151 3.42 16.45 -6.41
CA LYS A 151 2.54 15.34 -6.00
C LYS A 151 3.29 14.02 -6.10
N ILE A 152 3.41 13.32 -4.97
CA ILE A 152 4.03 12.00 -4.90
C ILE A 152 2.98 10.99 -4.45
N VAL A 153 2.77 9.96 -5.26
CA VAL A 153 1.87 8.84 -4.96
C VAL A 153 2.66 7.56 -5.15
N LEU A 154 2.69 6.69 -4.13
CA LEU A 154 3.43 5.41 -4.15
C LEU A 154 4.90 5.55 -4.58
N GLY A 155 5.55 6.65 -4.21
CA GLY A 155 6.94 6.93 -4.58
C GLY A 155 7.15 7.44 -6.01
N LEU A 156 6.07 7.66 -6.77
CA LEU A 156 6.10 8.22 -8.12
C LEU A 156 5.60 9.66 -8.14
N LEU A 157 6.24 10.48 -8.97
CA LEU A 157 5.83 11.84 -9.23
C LEU A 157 4.67 11.85 -10.22
N VAL A 158 3.52 12.39 -9.82
CA VAL A 158 2.27 12.36 -10.60
C VAL A 158 1.73 13.76 -10.92
N ASP A 159 2.61 14.76 -10.91
CA ASP A 159 2.27 16.17 -11.15
C ASP A 159 2.22 16.56 -12.65
N GLY A 160 2.55 15.64 -13.56
CA GLY A 160 2.52 15.88 -15.01
C GLY A 160 1.63 14.89 -15.76
N ARG A 161 1.77 14.87 -17.09
CA ARG A 161 0.96 14.00 -17.97
C ARG A 161 1.18 12.50 -17.72
N THR A 162 2.40 12.12 -17.36
CA THR A 162 2.78 10.73 -17.06
C THR A 162 3.49 10.64 -15.70
N PRO A 163 3.37 9.50 -14.99
CA PRO A 163 4.15 9.24 -13.80
C PRO A 163 5.65 9.27 -14.09
N ARG A 164 6.44 9.88 -13.20
CA ARG A 164 7.90 9.97 -13.32
C ARG A 164 8.59 9.51 -12.05
N LEU A 165 9.84 9.09 -12.16
CA LEU A 165 10.67 8.79 -11.00
C LEU A 165 11.04 10.08 -10.26
N THR A 166 11.13 9.99 -8.94
CA THR A 166 11.51 11.15 -8.11
C THR A 166 12.98 11.52 -8.30
N LYS A 167 13.33 12.78 -8.01
CA LYS A 167 14.72 13.25 -8.06
C LYS A 167 15.59 12.44 -7.10
N GLU A 168 15.07 12.15 -5.92
CA GLU A 168 15.76 11.40 -4.86
C GLU A 168 16.06 9.97 -5.32
N PHE A 169 15.10 9.29 -5.95
CA PHE A 169 15.31 7.96 -6.53
C PHE A 169 16.38 7.97 -7.63
N LYS A 170 16.31 8.93 -8.57
CA LYS A 170 17.31 9.08 -9.62
C LYS A 170 18.69 9.42 -9.04
N SER A 171 18.73 10.25 -8.00
CA SER A 171 19.96 10.65 -7.32
C SER A 171 20.61 9.47 -6.62
N GLU A 172 19.83 8.64 -5.92
CA GLU A 172 20.31 7.41 -5.26
C GLU A 172 21.06 6.53 -6.27
N ILE A 173 20.41 6.17 -7.39
CA ILE A 173 21.02 5.33 -8.43
C ILE A 173 22.27 5.97 -9.02
N LYS A 174 22.22 7.27 -9.35
CA LYS A 174 23.38 8.00 -9.87
C LYS A 174 24.55 7.99 -8.90
N THR A 175 24.28 8.19 -7.60
CA THR A 175 25.28 8.15 -6.54
C THR A 175 25.93 6.78 -6.45
N HIS A 176 25.14 5.70 -6.48
CA HIS A 176 25.69 4.35 -6.49
C HIS A 176 26.59 4.12 -7.71
N ILE A 177 26.10 4.44 -8.92
CA ILE A 177 26.88 4.27 -10.16
C ILE A 177 28.16 5.11 -10.12
N HIS A 178 28.07 6.36 -9.66
CA HIS A 178 29.23 7.25 -9.57
C HIS A 178 30.33 6.65 -8.69
N PHE A 179 30.00 6.23 -7.46
CA PHE A 179 31.00 5.73 -6.52
C PHE A 179 31.57 4.36 -6.91
N ILE A 180 30.80 3.46 -7.50
CA ILE A 180 31.35 2.17 -7.98
C ILE A 180 32.29 2.35 -9.17
N THR A 181 32.08 3.39 -10.00
CA THR A 181 32.96 3.71 -11.13
C THR A 181 34.14 4.58 -10.75
N ARG A 182 34.15 5.16 -9.55
CA ARG A 182 35.21 6.07 -9.11
C ARG A 182 36.48 5.26 -8.81
N PRO A 183 37.64 5.59 -9.42
CA PRO A 183 38.87 4.80 -9.24
C PRO A 183 39.37 4.71 -7.79
N ASP A 184 39.14 5.75 -6.99
CA ASP A 184 39.61 5.86 -5.59
C ASP A 184 38.70 5.13 -4.58
N VAL A 185 37.42 4.93 -4.94
CA VAL A 185 36.43 4.24 -4.10
C VAL A 185 36.24 2.80 -4.57
N GLY A 186 35.82 2.63 -5.82
CA GLY A 186 35.49 1.33 -6.41
C GLY A 186 34.34 0.61 -5.71
N ILE A 187 34.09 -0.62 -6.14
CA ILE A 187 32.95 -1.42 -5.65
C ILE A 187 33.12 -1.77 -4.16
N ALA A 188 34.30 -2.23 -3.75
CA ALA A 188 34.53 -2.75 -2.40
C ALA A 188 34.31 -1.69 -1.30
N LYS A 189 34.92 -0.50 -1.42
CA LYS A 189 34.75 0.57 -0.41
C LYS A 189 33.33 1.13 -0.41
N HIS A 190 32.70 1.27 -1.58
CA HIS A 190 31.32 1.75 -1.67
C HIS A 190 30.34 0.77 -1.02
N MET A 191 30.53 -0.52 -1.24
CA MET A 191 29.75 -1.60 -0.64
C MET A 191 29.79 -1.53 0.89
N LEU A 192 31.00 -1.42 1.45
CA LEU A 192 31.21 -1.31 2.90
C LEU A 192 30.58 -0.05 3.49
N ASN A 193 30.77 1.11 2.86
CA ASN A 193 30.19 2.38 3.32
C ASN A 193 28.65 2.43 3.24
N ARG A 194 28.05 1.62 2.36
CA ARG A 194 26.59 1.54 2.19
C ARG A 194 25.97 0.34 2.92
N GLY A 195 26.76 -0.46 3.63
CA GLY A 195 26.29 -1.60 4.41
C GLY A 195 25.76 -2.76 3.57
N PHE A 196 26.35 -3.03 2.40
CA PHE A 196 26.03 -4.23 1.63
C PHE A 196 26.96 -5.39 2.01
N ASP A 197 26.41 -6.58 2.21
CA ASP A 197 27.18 -7.77 2.60
C ASP A 197 27.96 -8.40 1.43
N SER A 198 27.53 -8.14 0.19
CA SER A 198 28.15 -8.75 -0.99
C SER A 198 28.01 -7.90 -2.25
N THR A 199 28.96 -8.12 -3.17
CA THR A 199 28.97 -7.49 -4.50
C THR A 199 27.74 -7.90 -5.31
N ALA A 200 27.32 -9.16 -5.18
CA ALA A 200 26.08 -9.68 -5.73
C ALA A 200 24.85 -8.98 -5.16
N GLY A 201 24.82 -8.68 -3.85
CA GLY A 201 23.76 -7.93 -3.20
C GLY A 201 23.62 -6.50 -3.76
N LEU A 202 24.73 -5.76 -3.84
CA LEU A 202 24.74 -4.43 -4.45
C LEU A 202 24.30 -4.47 -5.93
N ARG A 203 24.81 -5.46 -6.69
CA ARG A 203 24.42 -5.66 -8.08
C ARG A 203 22.92 -5.89 -8.20
N ASN A 204 22.38 -6.88 -7.49
CA ASN A 204 20.95 -7.22 -7.53
C ASN A 204 20.07 -6.04 -7.08
N PHE A 205 20.49 -5.28 -6.07
CA PHE A 205 19.81 -4.07 -5.64
C PHE A 205 19.70 -3.05 -6.78
N LEU A 206 20.80 -2.76 -7.48
CA LEU A 206 20.80 -1.79 -8.59
C LEU A 206 19.99 -2.29 -9.79
N TYR A 207 20.15 -3.55 -10.19
CA TYR A 207 19.35 -4.12 -11.28
C TYR A 207 17.86 -4.17 -10.95
N GLY A 208 17.49 -4.50 -9.71
CA GLY A 208 16.09 -4.46 -9.25
C GLY A 208 15.50 -3.06 -9.31
N LYS A 209 16.23 -2.05 -8.79
CA LYS A 209 15.84 -0.64 -8.87
C LYS A 209 15.70 -0.16 -10.32
N LEU A 210 16.62 -0.56 -11.20
CA LEU A 210 16.56 -0.22 -12.63
C LEU A 210 15.44 -0.94 -13.37
N SER A 211 15.08 -2.16 -12.97
CA SER A 211 13.92 -2.87 -13.52
C SER A 211 12.61 -2.15 -13.20
N PHE A 212 12.45 -1.68 -11.96
CA PHE A 212 11.33 -0.81 -11.60
C PHE A 212 11.36 0.50 -12.40
N ALA A 213 12.54 1.14 -12.50
CA ALA A 213 12.72 2.36 -13.27
C ALA A 213 12.33 2.19 -14.74
N ALA A 214 12.63 1.03 -15.34
CA ALA A 214 12.34 0.74 -16.75
C ALA A 214 10.84 0.68 -17.03
N HIS A 215 10.02 0.28 -16.06
CA HIS A 215 8.56 0.30 -16.18
C HIS A 215 7.98 1.72 -16.18
N VAL A 216 8.65 2.68 -15.52
CA VAL A 216 8.17 4.06 -15.35
C VAL A 216 8.77 5.01 -16.39
N GLU A 217 10.09 4.99 -16.55
CA GLU A 217 10.86 5.85 -17.47
C GLU A 217 11.91 5.00 -18.23
N PRO A 218 11.49 4.27 -19.30
CA PRO A 218 12.32 3.26 -19.96
C PRO A 218 13.61 3.83 -20.56
N LEU A 219 13.55 4.99 -21.21
CA LEU A 219 14.71 5.64 -21.82
C LEU A 219 15.78 6.02 -20.78
N TRP A 220 15.35 6.52 -19.62
CA TRP A 220 16.26 6.89 -18.54
C TRP A 220 16.89 5.65 -17.91
N ALA A 221 16.08 4.61 -17.66
CA ALA A 221 16.55 3.35 -17.10
C ALA A 221 17.55 2.65 -18.03
N ALA A 222 17.29 2.61 -19.34
CA ALA A 222 18.20 2.05 -20.33
C ALA A 222 19.57 2.75 -20.32
N LYS A 223 19.58 4.09 -20.23
CA LYS A 223 20.83 4.87 -20.13
C LYS A 223 21.62 4.52 -18.86
N MET A 224 20.96 4.37 -17.71
CA MET A 224 21.64 4.00 -16.46
C MET A 224 22.09 2.53 -16.46
N ARG A 225 21.32 1.65 -17.09
CA ARG A 225 21.67 0.23 -17.24
C ARG A 225 22.91 0.05 -18.11
N SER A 226 22.98 0.74 -19.25
CA SER A 226 24.19 0.73 -20.10
C SER A 226 25.45 1.15 -19.34
N LYS A 227 25.36 2.14 -18.44
CA LYS A 227 26.49 2.52 -17.57
C LYS A 227 26.85 1.43 -16.57
N LEU A 228 25.86 0.73 -16.03
CA LEU A 228 26.05 -0.35 -15.07
C LEU A 228 26.64 -1.61 -15.71
N ASP A 229 26.28 -1.87 -16.96
CA ASP A 229 26.77 -3.01 -17.74
C ASP A 229 28.27 -2.85 -18.11
N GLN A 230 28.76 -1.60 -18.19
CA GLN A 230 30.18 -1.29 -18.39
C GLN A 230 31.05 -1.47 -17.14
N VAL A 231 30.44 -1.63 -15.96
CA VAL A 231 31.17 -1.81 -14.71
C VAL A 231 31.77 -3.22 -14.67
N ASN A 232 33.09 -3.32 -14.45
CA ASN A 232 33.74 -4.60 -14.24
C ASN A 232 33.44 -5.13 -12.83
N TRP A 233 32.43 -6.01 -12.75
CA TRP A 233 32.05 -6.64 -11.50
C TRP A 233 33.07 -7.73 -11.13
N PRO A 234 33.63 -7.74 -9.91
CA PRO A 234 34.51 -8.82 -9.48
C PRO A 234 33.75 -10.15 -9.57
N LYS A 235 34.37 -11.13 -10.24
CA LYS A 235 33.84 -12.49 -10.31
C LYS A 235 33.86 -13.10 -8.90
N ARG A 236 32.84 -13.91 -8.62
CA ARG A 236 32.74 -14.70 -7.37
C ARG A 236 33.98 -15.55 -7.18
#